data_AF-A0A7L3CE61-F1
#
_entry.id   AF-A0A7L3CE61-F1
#
_cell.length_a   1.000
_cell.length_b   1.000
_cell.length_c   1.000
_cell.angle_alpha   90.00
_cell.angle_beta   90.00
_cell.angle_gamma   90.00
#
_symmetry.space_group_name_H-M   'P 1'
#
loop_
_entity.id
_entity.type
_entity.pdbx_description
1 polymer ?
#
loop_
_entity_poly.entity_id
_entity_poly.type
_entity_poly.pdbx_seq_one_letter_code
_entity_poly.pdbx_strand_id
1 'polypeptide(L)'
;PEKLLLSPLPRSPVLRACSVPVPAHRSPVQAWVESLRHHDDERRGLTDLHPDVFAVRPRLDILHTVAMWQKNFKRISYAKVKTRAEVRGGGRKPWRQKGSGRARHGSIRSPLWRGGGIAHGPRGPTSYYYMLPMKVRVLGLKVALTVKLMQDDLHIVDSLEIPTADPQYLLDLARYRHWGRSVLIVDV
;
A
#
# COMPACT_ATOMS: atom_id res chain seq x y z
N PRO A 1 -33.71 -24.22 9.75
CA PRO A 1 -32.26 -23.93 9.77
C PRO A 1 -31.94 -22.88 10.85
N GLU A 2 -31.14 -23.29 11.84
CA GLU A 2 -30.92 -22.60 13.12
C GLU A 2 -30.62 -21.11 12.96
N LYS A 3 -31.43 -20.27 13.63
CA LYS A 3 -31.02 -18.91 13.96
C LYS A 3 -29.81 -19.05 14.88
N LEU A 4 -28.61 -18.74 14.38
CA LEU A 4 -27.45 -18.47 15.22
C LEU A 4 -27.83 -17.28 16.11
N LEU A 5 -28.40 -17.58 17.28
CA LEU A 5 -28.71 -16.59 18.29
C LEU A 5 -27.36 -16.08 18.81
N LEU A 6 -26.91 -14.95 18.26
CA LEU A 6 -25.77 -14.25 18.84
C LEU A 6 -26.03 -14.06 20.33
N SER A 7 -24.99 -14.33 21.13
CA SER A 7 -25.03 -14.10 22.56
C SER A 7 -25.49 -12.67 22.84
N PRO A 8 -26.43 -12.45 23.79
CA PRO A 8 -26.90 -11.11 24.10
C PRO A 8 -25.71 -10.24 24.49
N LEU A 9 -25.68 -9.01 23.98
CA LEU A 9 -24.60 -8.08 24.27
C LEU A 9 -24.48 -7.88 25.79
N PRO A 10 -23.27 -7.97 26.37
CA PRO A 10 -23.08 -7.66 27.78
C PRO A 10 -23.47 -6.19 28.01
N ARG A 11 -24.29 -5.93 29.03
CA ARG A 11 -24.80 -4.58 29.36
C ARG A 11 -23.74 -3.63 29.94
N SER A 12 -22.55 -4.14 30.24
CA SER A 12 -21.44 -3.36 30.79
C SER A 12 -20.63 -2.68 29.68
N PRO A 13 -20.19 -1.42 29.86
CA PRO A 13 -19.33 -0.77 28.90
C PRO A 13 -18.00 -1.51 28.76
N VAL A 14 -17.49 -1.61 27.53
CA VAL A 14 -16.19 -2.23 27.26
C VAL A 14 -15.10 -1.17 27.49
N LEU A 15 -14.37 -1.29 28.59
CA LEU A 15 -13.24 -0.42 28.90
C LEU A 15 -11.92 -1.19 28.73
N ARG A 16 -11.02 -0.67 27.90
CA ARG A 16 -9.70 -1.27 27.69
C ARG A 16 -8.60 -0.24 27.97
N ALA A 17 -7.75 -0.54 28.95
CA ALA A 17 -6.57 0.25 29.26
C ALA A 17 -5.35 -0.22 28.45
N CYS A 18 -4.35 0.65 28.32
CA CYS A 18 -3.06 0.29 27.71
C CYS A 18 -2.35 -0.78 28.55
N SER A 19 -1.98 -1.92 27.92
CA SER A 19 -1.22 -2.98 28.57
C SER A 19 0.28 -2.67 28.70
N VAL A 20 0.79 -1.77 27.87
CA VAL A 20 2.20 -1.34 27.84
C VAL A 20 2.33 -0.03 28.62
N PRO A 21 3.40 0.14 29.43
CA PRO A 21 3.62 1.37 30.19
C PRO A 21 3.74 2.60 29.27
N VAL A 22 2.92 3.61 29.55
CA VAL A 22 2.93 4.88 28.84
C VAL A 22 4.02 5.79 29.45
N PRO A 23 4.77 6.56 28.64
CA PRO A 23 5.75 7.51 29.16
C PRO A 23 5.12 8.57 30.07
N ALA A 24 5.76 8.89 31.19
CA ALA A 24 5.19 9.77 32.23
C ALA A 24 4.78 11.19 31.74
N HIS A 25 5.39 11.68 30.66
CA HIS A 25 5.10 13.00 30.09
C HIS A 25 4.01 12.99 29.01
N ARG A 26 3.39 11.83 28.72
CA ARG A 26 2.33 11.68 27.72
C ARG A 26 1.13 10.97 28.33
N SER A 27 -0.07 11.38 27.92
CA SER A 27 -1.31 10.66 28.22
C SER A 27 -1.68 9.76 27.03
N PRO A 28 -2.36 8.63 27.28
CA PRO A 28 -2.96 7.84 26.21
C PRO A 28 -4.05 8.64 25.47
N VAL A 29 -4.27 8.27 24.21
CA VAL A 29 -5.37 8.81 23.40
C VAL A 29 -6.56 7.89 23.53
N GLN A 30 -7.77 8.44 23.56
CA GLN A 30 -8.99 7.66 23.70
C GLN A 30 -9.71 7.53 22.37
N ALA A 31 -10.33 6.38 22.14
CA ALA A 31 -11.18 6.12 20.99
C ALA A 31 -12.41 5.31 21.40
N TRP A 32 -13.52 5.52 20.69
CA TRP A 32 -14.75 4.76 20.89
C TRP A 32 -14.58 3.33 20.43
N VAL A 33 -15.15 2.41 21.19
CA VAL A 33 -15.27 1.00 20.80
C VAL A 33 -16.68 0.78 20.28
N GLU A 34 -16.76 0.39 19.01
CA GLU A 34 -18.00 0.12 18.29
C GLU A 34 -18.25 -1.40 18.17
N SER A 35 -19.45 -1.78 17.75
CA SER A 35 -19.82 -3.16 17.42
C SER A 35 -20.36 -3.25 15.99
N LEU A 36 -20.15 -4.38 15.30
CA LEU A 36 -20.74 -4.62 13.96
C LEU A 36 -22.09 -5.36 14.03
N ARG A 37 -22.59 -5.66 15.24
CA ARG A 37 -23.79 -6.49 15.42
C ARG A 37 -25.11 -5.76 15.14
N HIS A 38 -25.14 -4.46 15.40
CA HIS A 38 -26.31 -3.62 15.18
C HIS A 38 -25.88 -2.24 14.68
N HIS A 39 -26.74 -1.58 13.89
CA HIS A 39 -26.42 -0.27 13.32
C HIS A 39 -26.24 0.81 14.39
N ASP A 40 -27.08 0.80 15.43
CA ASP A 40 -27.04 1.75 16.55
C ASP A 40 -25.92 1.54 17.58
N ASP A 41 -25.19 0.43 17.52
CA ASP A 41 -24.15 0.11 18.52
C ASP A 41 -22.82 0.86 18.23
N GLU A 42 -22.87 2.19 18.17
CA GLU A 42 -21.72 3.04 17.89
C GLU A 42 -20.82 3.25 19.12
N ARG A 43 -21.41 3.36 20.32
CA ARG A 43 -20.66 3.75 21.54
C ARG A 43 -20.78 2.70 22.63
N ARG A 44 -20.26 1.51 22.35
CA ARG A 44 -20.30 0.38 23.29
C ARG A 44 -19.30 0.52 24.43
N GLY A 45 -18.23 1.27 24.20
CA GLY A 45 -17.15 1.39 25.18
C GLY A 45 -16.08 2.39 24.76
N LEU A 46 -15.00 2.42 25.52
CA LEU A 46 -13.92 3.37 25.36
C LEU A 46 -12.59 2.64 25.57
N THR A 47 -11.64 2.84 24.67
CA THR A 47 -10.31 2.24 24.75
C THR A 47 -9.22 3.31 24.80
N ASP A 48 -8.23 3.06 25.65
CA ASP A 48 -6.99 3.82 25.71
C ASP A 48 -6.00 3.26 24.69
N LEU A 49 -5.47 4.16 23.85
CA LEU A 49 -4.49 3.90 22.81
C LEU A 49 -3.13 4.47 23.20
N HIS A 50 -2.08 3.70 22.95
CA HIS A 50 -0.72 4.10 23.31
C HIS A 50 -0.27 5.31 22.46
N PRO A 51 0.20 6.41 23.08
CA PRO A 51 0.48 7.67 22.36
C PRO A 51 1.67 7.54 21.39
N ASP A 52 2.65 6.68 21.67
CA ASP A 52 3.77 6.47 20.73
C ASP A 52 3.42 5.66 19.48
N VAL A 53 2.17 5.22 19.35
CA VAL A 53 1.66 4.54 18.15
C VAL A 53 0.63 5.40 17.44
N PHE A 54 -0.34 5.92 18.21
CA PHE A 54 -1.51 6.61 17.67
C PHE A 54 -1.46 8.15 17.79
N ALA A 55 -0.44 8.71 18.45
CA ALA A 55 -0.24 10.15 18.66
C ALA A 55 1.17 10.61 18.29
N VAL A 56 1.75 10.04 17.23
CA VAL A 56 3.07 10.43 16.72
C VAL A 56 2.94 11.68 15.85
N ARG A 57 3.97 12.54 15.83
CA ARG A 57 3.98 13.72 14.94
C ARG A 57 3.69 13.31 13.48
N PRO A 58 2.70 13.92 12.80
CA PRO A 58 2.33 13.53 11.44
C PRO A 58 3.46 13.90 10.47
N ARG A 59 4.18 12.88 9.99
CA ARG A 59 5.32 13.00 9.06
C ARG A 59 4.96 12.45 7.68
N LEU A 60 4.37 13.30 6.84
CA LEU A 60 3.92 12.96 5.49
C LEU A 60 5.08 12.53 4.57
N ASP A 61 6.29 13.03 4.83
CA ASP A 61 7.52 12.65 4.14
C ASP A 61 7.85 11.16 4.29
N ILE A 62 7.69 10.61 5.50
CA ILE A 62 7.92 9.19 5.77
C ILE A 62 6.82 8.35 5.14
N LEU A 63 5.56 8.80 5.20
CA LEU A 63 4.46 8.12 4.53
C LEU A 63 4.70 7.99 3.02
N HIS A 64 5.07 9.09 2.36
CA HIS A 64 5.40 9.09 0.94
C HIS A 64 6.55 8.14 0.63
N THR A 65 7.62 8.16 1.45
CA THR A 65 8.79 7.30 1.26
C THR A 65 8.43 5.81 1.37
N VAL A 66 7.64 5.43 2.38
CA VAL A 66 7.19 4.04 2.57
C VAL A 66 6.23 3.61 1.46
N ALA A 67 5.31 4.47 1.03
CA ALA A 67 4.39 4.17 -0.07
C ALA A 67 5.13 3.94 -1.40
N MET A 68 6.11 4.81 -1.71
CA MET A 68 6.96 4.67 -2.90
C MET A 68 7.86 3.43 -2.82
N TRP A 69 8.34 3.09 -1.63
CA TRP A 69 9.06 1.84 -1.40
C TRP A 69 8.17 0.63 -1.68
N GLN A 70 6.98 0.55 -1.09
CA GLN A 70 6.03 -0.55 -1.30
C GLN A 70 5.68 -0.77 -2.78
N LYS A 71 5.54 0.32 -3.55
CA LYS A 71 5.28 0.28 -4.99
C LYS A 71 6.45 -0.27 -5.80
N ASN A 72 7.69 0.08 -5.43
CA ASN A 72 8.86 -0.17 -6.27
C ASN A 72 9.65 -1.44 -5.88
N PHE A 73 9.71 -1.81 -4.60
CA PHE A 73 10.61 -2.87 -4.15
C PHE A 73 10.27 -4.25 -4.74
N LYS A 74 8.99 -4.49 -5.04
CA LYS A 74 8.48 -5.71 -5.71
C LYS A 74 8.49 -5.62 -7.24
N ARG A 75 8.84 -4.47 -7.81
CA ARG A 75 8.72 -4.22 -9.24
C ARG A 75 9.88 -4.85 -10.01
N ILE A 76 9.54 -5.67 -11.01
CA ILE A 76 10.45 -6.21 -12.00
C ILE A 76 9.96 -5.78 -13.39
N SER A 77 10.82 -5.12 -14.16
CA SER A 77 10.52 -4.76 -15.54
C SER A 77 11.11 -5.80 -16.49
N TYR A 78 10.25 -6.41 -17.31
CA TYR A 78 10.65 -7.40 -18.32
C TYR A 78 10.87 -6.79 -19.71
N ALA A 79 10.73 -5.48 -19.85
CA ALA A 79 10.95 -4.81 -21.12
C ALA A 79 12.40 -5.02 -21.57
N LYS A 80 12.58 -5.54 -22.78
CA LYS A 80 13.90 -5.75 -23.38
C LYS A 80 13.82 -5.42 -24.87
N VAL A 81 14.74 -4.57 -25.32
CA VAL A 81 14.94 -4.30 -26.74
C VAL A 81 16.22 -4.94 -27.24
N LYS A 82 16.24 -5.29 -28.53
CA LYS A 82 17.42 -5.82 -29.20
C LYS A 82 18.38 -4.69 -29.54
N THR A 83 19.62 -4.81 -29.06
CA THR A 83 20.74 -3.96 -29.50
C THR A 83 21.13 -4.31 -30.93
N ARG A 84 21.94 -3.46 -31.57
CA ARG A 84 22.46 -3.72 -32.93
C ARG A 84 23.15 -5.09 -33.08
N ALA A 85 23.70 -5.63 -31.99
CA ALA A 85 24.38 -6.92 -31.96
C ALA A 85 23.43 -8.12 -31.82
N GLU A 86 22.23 -7.90 -31.26
CA GLU A 86 21.22 -8.96 -31.04
C GLU A 86 20.22 -9.05 -32.20
N VAL A 87 20.15 -8.03 -33.06
CA VAL A 87 19.31 -8.06 -34.27
C VAL A 87 19.99 -8.92 -35.34
N ARG A 88 19.25 -9.90 -35.89
CA ARG A 88 19.77 -10.89 -36.85
C ARG A 88 20.39 -10.24 -38.10
N GLY A 89 21.62 -10.64 -38.46
CA GLY A 89 22.32 -10.22 -39.67
C GLY A 89 23.21 -8.98 -39.46
N GLY A 90 23.58 -8.29 -40.54
CA GLY A 90 24.38 -7.06 -40.47
C GLY A 90 25.88 -7.22 -40.23
N GLY A 91 26.44 -8.42 -40.41
CA GLY A 91 27.89 -8.65 -40.33
C GLY A 91 28.68 -8.19 -41.56
N ARG A 92 28.02 -8.02 -42.71
CA ARG A 92 28.66 -7.53 -43.95
C ARG A 92 28.53 -6.01 -44.08
N LYS A 93 29.63 -5.34 -44.44
CA LYS A 93 29.64 -3.91 -44.76
C LYS A 93 28.77 -3.63 -46.00
N PRO A 94 27.82 -2.68 -45.95
CA PRO A 94 26.89 -2.43 -47.07
C PRO A 94 27.58 -2.03 -48.38
N TRP A 95 28.61 -1.17 -48.31
CA TRP A 95 29.43 -0.74 -49.44
C TRP A 95 30.84 -0.33 -48.99
N ARG A 96 31.75 -0.17 -49.96
CA ARG A 96 33.14 0.27 -49.72
C ARG A 96 33.18 1.66 -49.09
N GLN A 97 34.19 1.94 -48.27
CA GLN A 97 34.29 3.18 -47.48
C GLN A 97 34.39 4.46 -48.33
N LYS A 98 34.94 4.34 -49.55
CA LYS A 98 35.15 5.43 -50.51
C LYS A 98 34.68 4.97 -51.90
N GLY A 99 34.38 5.93 -52.79
CA GLY A 99 34.03 5.68 -54.19
C GLY A 99 32.53 5.54 -54.49
N SER A 100 31.65 5.45 -53.48
CA SER A 100 30.20 5.28 -53.69
C SER A 100 29.38 6.58 -53.69
N GLY A 101 29.96 7.71 -53.28
CA GLY A 101 29.24 8.99 -53.10
C GLY A 101 28.20 9.01 -51.98
N ARG A 102 28.00 7.90 -51.26
CA ARG A 102 27.01 7.76 -50.17
C ARG A 102 27.66 7.96 -48.79
N ALA A 103 26.81 8.19 -47.78
CA ALA A 103 27.25 8.21 -46.37
C ALA A 103 27.98 6.91 -45.97
N ARG A 104 28.90 7.01 -45.00
CA ARG A 104 29.73 5.88 -44.57
C ARG A 104 28.98 5.03 -43.54
N HIS A 105 28.77 3.75 -43.84
CA HIS A 105 28.15 2.82 -42.90
C HIS A 105 28.97 1.54 -42.70
N GLY A 106 28.93 1.02 -41.47
CA GLY A 106 29.58 -0.24 -41.09
C GLY A 106 28.64 -1.45 -41.13
N SER A 107 27.36 -1.26 -40.80
CA SER A 107 26.35 -2.33 -40.72
C SER A 107 24.96 -1.77 -40.99
N ILE A 108 24.09 -2.57 -41.61
CA ILE A 108 22.66 -2.27 -41.79
C ILE A 108 21.86 -2.38 -40.48
N ARG A 109 22.43 -2.93 -39.40
CA ARG A 109 21.76 -3.07 -38.09
C ARG A 109 22.05 -1.92 -37.12
N SER A 110 22.78 -0.89 -37.59
CA SER A 110 23.01 0.33 -36.82
C SER A 110 21.67 1.02 -36.45
N PRO A 111 21.57 1.70 -35.29
CA PRO A 111 20.36 2.43 -34.90
C PRO A 111 19.90 3.51 -35.89
N LEU A 112 20.81 3.98 -36.75
CA LEU A 112 20.50 4.94 -37.83
C LEU A 112 19.66 4.32 -38.96
N TRP A 113 19.63 3.00 -39.07
CA TRP A 113 18.94 2.28 -40.15
C TRP A 113 17.55 1.82 -39.72
N ARG A 114 16.59 1.81 -40.66
CA ARG A 114 15.28 1.20 -40.46
C ARG A 114 15.44 -0.30 -40.19
N GLY A 115 14.84 -0.81 -39.11
CA GLY A 115 15.00 -2.20 -38.69
C GLY A 115 16.39 -2.51 -38.11
N GLY A 116 17.15 -1.48 -37.73
CA GLY A 116 18.33 -1.59 -36.91
C GLY A 116 18.00 -1.81 -35.43
N GLY A 117 19.03 -2.05 -34.62
CA GLY A 117 18.86 -2.20 -33.17
C GLY A 117 18.67 -0.85 -32.46
N ILE A 118 18.09 -0.88 -31.26
CA ILE A 118 17.89 0.32 -30.45
C ILE A 118 19.19 0.62 -29.68
N ALA A 119 19.64 1.89 -29.71
CA ALA A 119 20.87 2.33 -29.04
C ALA A 119 20.72 2.36 -27.51
N HIS A 120 19.76 3.15 -27.02
CA HIS A 120 19.42 3.25 -25.61
C HIS A 120 17.96 2.87 -25.45
N GLY A 121 17.73 1.70 -24.86
CA GLY A 121 16.41 1.20 -24.52
C GLY A 121 16.52 0.20 -23.38
N PRO A 122 15.39 -0.33 -22.92
CA PRO A 122 15.37 -1.17 -21.74
C PRO A 122 16.16 -2.47 -21.96
N ARG A 123 16.99 -2.82 -20.96
CA ARG A 123 17.84 -4.03 -20.93
C ARG A 123 17.34 -4.97 -19.83
N GLY A 124 16.16 -5.53 -20.04
CA GLY A 124 15.49 -6.38 -19.06
C GLY A 124 16.06 -7.80 -18.96
N PRO A 125 15.76 -8.51 -17.85
CA PRO A 125 14.94 -8.06 -16.72
C PRO A 125 15.68 -7.08 -15.79
N THR A 126 15.00 -6.03 -15.32
CA THR A 126 15.56 -5.03 -14.39
C THR A 126 14.73 -4.99 -13.11
N SER A 127 15.37 -5.20 -11.95
CA SER A 127 14.75 -5.08 -10.64
C SER A 127 14.89 -3.67 -10.08
N TYR A 128 13.88 -3.23 -9.33
CA TYR A 128 13.88 -1.95 -8.60
C TYR A 128 13.91 -2.18 -7.08
N TYR A 129 14.51 -3.29 -6.67
CA TYR A 129 14.57 -3.71 -5.28
C TYR A 129 15.51 -2.82 -4.47
N TYR A 130 15.02 -2.34 -3.33
CA TYR A 130 15.81 -1.72 -2.28
C TYR A 130 15.07 -1.89 -0.94
N MET A 131 15.81 -1.88 0.17
CA MET A 131 15.24 -2.03 1.50
C MET A 131 15.37 -0.74 2.31
N LEU A 132 14.24 -0.30 2.88
CA LEU A 132 14.22 0.76 3.87
C LEU A 132 14.60 0.23 5.26
N PRO A 133 15.30 1.03 6.09
CA PRO A 133 15.58 0.67 7.47
C PRO A 133 14.29 0.30 8.21
N MET A 134 14.36 -0.75 9.05
CA MET A 134 13.19 -1.26 9.78
C MET A 134 12.46 -0.17 10.58
N LYS A 135 13.23 0.68 11.28
CA LYS A 135 12.69 1.80 12.08
C LYS A 135 11.88 2.79 11.24
N VAL A 136 12.28 3.04 9.99
CA VAL A 136 11.56 3.94 9.08
C VAL A 136 10.23 3.33 8.64
N ARG A 137 10.21 2.02 8.33
CA ARG A 137 8.98 1.30 7.97
C ARG A 137 7.98 1.28 9.13
N VAL A 138 8.46 0.97 10.34
CA VAL A 138 7.63 0.97 11.55
C VAL A 138 7.11 2.38 11.86
N LEU A 139 7.96 3.41 11.73
CA LEU A 139 7.53 4.79 11.92
C LEU A 139 6.47 5.22 10.90
N GLY A 140 6.62 4.80 9.63
CA GLY A 140 5.59 5.05 8.60
C GLY A 140 4.23 4.46 8.97
N LEU A 141 4.20 3.24 9.53
CA LEU A 141 2.96 2.62 10.01
C LEU A 141 2.33 3.42 11.16
N LYS A 142 3.13 3.84 12.15
CA LYS A 142 2.66 4.67 13.28
C LYS A 142 2.07 6.00 12.79
N VAL A 143 2.73 6.65 11.84
CA VAL A 143 2.24 7.89 11.24
C VAL A 143 0.94 7.65 10.49
N ALA A 144 0.79 6.54 9.75
CA ALA A 144 -0.45 6.21 9.04
C ALA A 144 -1.63 6.04 10.02
N LEU A 145 -1.42 5.28 11.10
CA LEU A 145 -2.42 5.09 12.15
C LEU A 145 -2.79 6.39 12.85
N THR A 146 -1.79 7.22 13.17
CA THR A 146 -2.03 8.54 13.79
C THR A 146 -2.84 9.44 12.87
N VAL A 147 -2.50 9.53 11.58
CA VAL A 147 -3.24 10.35 10.61
C VAL A 147 -4.69 9.86 10.48
N LYS A 148 -4.90 8.54 10.42
CA LYS A 148 -6.26 7.98 10.35
C LYS A 148 -7.10 8.27 11.59
N LEU A 149 -6.48 8.21 12.77
CA LEU A 149 -7.17 8.59 14.01
C LEU A 149 -7.47 10.09 14.07
N MET A 150 -6.52 10.95 13.68
CA MET A 150 -6.70 12.42 13.68
C MET A 150 -7.75 12.92 12.67
N GLN A 151 -8.03 12.13 11.63
CA GLN A 151 -9.01 12.45 10.60
C GLN A 151 -10.39 11.84 10.88
N ASP A 152 -10.59 11.23 12.05
CA ASP A 152 -11.81 10.49 12.42
C ASP A 152 -12.15 9.32 11.46
N ASP A 153 -11.14 8.78 10.77
CA ASP A 153 -11.26 7.68 9.80
C ASP A 153 -10.95 6.30 10.42
N LEU A 154 -10.47 6.27 11.67
CA LEU A 154 -10.11 5.04 12.38
C LEU A 154 -11.20 4.68 13.40
N HIS A 155 -11.89 3.58 13.15
CA HIS A 155 -12.91 3.02 14.04
C HIS A 155 -12.38 1.76 14.72
N ILE A 156 -12.57 1.65 16.03
CA ILE A 156 -12.17 0.46 16.78
C ILE A 156 -13.41 -0.36 17.05
N VAL A 157 -13.31 -1.65 16.76
CA VAL A 157 -14.42 -2.60 16.90
C VAL A 157 -14.04 -3.66 17.91
N ASP A 158 -14.96 -4.03 18.79
CA ASP A 158 -14.72 -5.09 19.80
C ASP A 158 -14.66 -6.50 19.17
N SER A 159 -15.59 -6.81 18.28
CA SER A 159 -15.63 -8.08 17.54
C SER A 159 -16.10 -7.91 16.10
N LEU A 160 -15.51 -8.69 15.19
CA LEU A 160 -15.88 -8.72 13.77
C LEU A 160 -17.05 -9.68 13.47
N GLU A 161 -17.86 -9.98 14.48
CA GLU A 161 -19.02 -10.86 14.35
C GLU A 161 -20.18 -10.09 13.71
N ILE A 162 -20.62 -10.57 12.55
CA ILE A 162 -21.72 -9.99 11.80
C ILE A 162 -22.94 -10.88 12.00
N PRO A 163 -24.15 -10.32 12.23
CA PRO A 163 -25.34 -11.11 12.54
C PRO A 163 -25.84 -11.94 11.35
N THR A 164 -25.41 -11.59 10.14
CA THR A 164 -25.88 -12.21 8.90
C THR A 164 -24.73 -12.26 7.90
N ALA A 165 -24.68 -13.31 7.07
CA ALA A 165 -23.69 -13.45 6.01
C ALA A 165 -23.99 -12.61 4.75
N ASP A 166 -25.02 -11.76 4.80
CA ASP A 166 -25.45 -10.93 3.67
C ASP A 166 -24.50 -9.73 3.50
N PRO A 167 -23.84 -9.57 2.34
CA PRO A 167 -22.98 -8.41 2.10
C PRO A 167 -23.73 -7.07 2.11
N GLN A 168 -25.04 -7.05 1.84
CA GLN A 168 -25.84 -5.81 1.89
C GLN A 168 -25.83 -5.20 3.29
N TYR A 169 -25.87 -6.04 4.33
CA TYR A 169 -25.84 -5.59 5.71
C TYR A 169 -24.62 -4.71 6.02
N LEU A 170 -23.42 -5.11 5.58
CA LEU A 170 -22.20 -4.32 5.79
C LEU A 170 -22.20 -3.01 5.00
N LEU A 171 -22.77 -3.02 3.78
CA LEU A 171 -22.89 -1.80 2.96
C LEU A 171 -23.83 -0.79 3.61
N ASP A 172 -24.97 -1.27 4.12
CA ASP A 172 -25.95 -0.42 4.79
C ASP A 172 -25.43 0.10 6.13
N LEU A 173 -24.70 -0.74 6.89
CA LEU A 173 -24.01 -0.32 8.11
C LEU A 173 -22.99 0.80 7.84
N ALA A 174 -22.14 0.63 6.83
CA ALA A 174 -21.14 1.63 6.46
C ALA A 174 -21.76 2.95 5.97
N ARG A 175 -22.92 2.88 5.29
CA ARG A 175 -23.70 4.06 4.87
C ARG A 175 -24.33 4.78 6.06
N TYR A 176 -24.91 4.03 6.98
CA TYR A 176 -25.54 4.55 8.20
C TYR A 176 -24.52 5.28 9.08
N ARG A 177 -23.36 4.67 9.31
CA ARG A 177 -22.27 5.26 10.12
C ARG A 177 -21.38 6.25 9.40
N HIS A 178 -21.67 6.53 8.13
CA HIS A 178 -20.91 7.48 7.30
C HIS A 178 -19.40 7.19 7.19
N TRP A 179 -18.97 5.93 7.23
CA TRP A 179 -17.55 5.53 7.08
C TRP A 179 -16.94 5.81 5.69
N GLY A 180 -17.76 6.28 4.75
CA GLY A 180 -17.32 6.64 3.41
C GLY A 180 -17.45 5.49 2.40
N ARG A 181 -16.71 5.58 1.30
CA ARG A 181 -16.87 4.69 0.12
C ARG A 181 -16.09 3.38 0.23
N SER A 182 -15.03 3.36 1.02
CA SER A 182 -14.12 2.22 1.11
C SER A 182 -13.69 2.03 2.55
N VAL A 183 -13.85 0.80 3.05
CA VAL A 183 -13.50 0.42 4.41
C VAL A 183 -12.49 -0.72 4.35
N LEU A 184 -11.45 -0.66 5.19
CA LEU A 184 -10.47 -1.73 5.36
C LEU A 184 -10.65 -2.33 6.75
N ILE A 185 -11.07 -3.59 6.80
CA ILE A 185 -11.20 -4.36 8.05
C ILE A 185 -9.89 -5.09 8.30
N VAL A 186 -9.38 -5.02 9.53
CA VAL A 186 -8.15 -5.69 9.96
C VAL A 186 -8.48 -6.56 11.16
N ASP A 187 -8.21 -7.86 11.02
CA ASP A 187 -8.32 -8.86 12.09
C ASP A 187 -6.92 -9.29 12.54
N VAL A 188 -6.75 -9.66 13.81
CA VAL A 188 -5.45 -9.98 14.44
C VAL A 188 -5.43 -11.38 15.00
#